data_AF-A0A7M3SGH9-F1
#
_entry.id   AF-A0A7M3SGH9-F1
#
_cell.length_a   1.000
_cell.length_b   1.000
_cell.length_c   1.000
_cell.angle_alpha   90.00
_cell.angle_beta   90.00
_cell.angle_gamma   90.00
#
_symmetry.space_group_name_H-M   'P 1'
#
loop_
_entity.id
_entity.type
_entity.pdbx_description
1 polymer ?
#
loop_
_entity_poly.entity_id
_entity_poly.type
_entity_poly.pdbx_seq_one_letter_code
_entity_poly.pdbx_strand_id
1 'polypeptide(L)'
;MGPTNVPAFVMHRRDALDAVQGWDESFMTSQDSDLSMRLVKAGYVLYRHPMLEVSMHKRNTLKQWWKMGHRYGFWRTKVLLKHPTRAKWQEFLPWVGLLSTLMLFVGGSVWYWTLPAAYGCALVLSGIGEVFRKPGFSSLLGVPLCLLMLHASFSLGLIDGLVRKGRPSSDRA
;
A
#
# COMPACT_ATOMS: atom_id res chain seq x y z
N MET A 1 19.84 -15.47 4.58
CA MET A 1 19.48 -14.02 4.57
C MET A 1 19.52 -13.55 3.12
N GLY A 2 18.63 -12.66 2.71
CA GLY A 2 18.63 -12.12 1.33
C GLY A 2 18.56 -10.59 1.32
N PRO A 3 19.14 -9.93 0.29
CA PRO A 3 19.03 -8.48 0.15
C PRO A 3 17.58 -8.07 -0.07
N THR A 4 17.21 -6.91 0.46
CA THR A 4 15.88 -6.32 0.29
C THR A 4 15.96 -4.81 0.32
N ASN A 5 14.91 -4.15 -0.17
CA ASN A 5 14.91 -2.69 -0.29
C ASN A 5 14.27 -2.01 0.91
N VAL A 6 13.31 -2.65 1.58
CA VAL A 6 12.59 -2.07 2.74
C VAL A 6 12.22 -3.21 3.68
N PRO A 7 13.16 -3.71 4.51
CA PRO A 7 12.82 -4.71 5.51
C PRO A 7 11.99 -4.07 6.63
N ALA A 8 11.13 -4.85 7.26
CA ALA A 8 10.44 -4.46 8.49
C ALA A 8 11.26 -4.91 9.71
N PHE A 9 11.12 -4.22 10.84
CA PHE A 9 11.77 -4.56 12.12
C PHE A 9 13.29 -4.67 12.03
N VAL A 10 13.90 -3.66 11.41
CA VAL A 10 15.34 -3.64 11.10
C VAL A 10 16.13 -3.14 12.30
N MET A 11 17.24 -3.81 12.58
CA MET A 11 18.30 -3.23 13.41
C MET A 11 19.32 -2.56 12.49
N HIS A 12 19.63 -1.30 12.76
CA HIS A 12 20.61 -0.54 12.01
C HIS A 12 21.88 -0.37 12.83
N ARG A 13 23.05 -0.46 12.17
CA ARG A 13 24.28 0.03 12.77
C ARG A 13 24.18 1.55 12.92
N ARG A 14 24.68 2.07 14.04
CA ARG A 14 24.62 3.51 14.35
C ARG A 14 25.35 4.35 13.29
N ASP A 15 26.54 3.93 12.90
CA ASP A 15 27.35 4.61 11.88
C ASP A 15 26.63 4.72 10.53
N ALA A 16 25.86 3.70 10.13
CA ALA A 16 25.04 3.75 8.93
C ALA A 16 23.89 4.76 9.04
N LEU A 17 23.27 4.91 10.22
CA LEU A 17 22.24 5.93 10.47
C LEU A 17 22.85 7.33 10.43
N ASP A 18 23.99 7.53 11.09
CA ASP A 18 24.68 8.82 11.14
C ASP A 18 25.11 9.26 9.73
N ALA A 19 25.59 8.32 8.89
CA ALA A 19 25.97 8.58 7.50
C ALA A 19 24.83 9.09 6.61
N VAL A 20 23.57 8.76 6.95
CA VAL A 20 22.38 9.23 6.21
C VAL A 20 21.59 10.30 6.97
N GLN A 21 22.14 10.85 8.06
CA GLN A 21 21.52 11.88 8.90
C GLN A 21 20.22 11.42 9.61
N GLY A 22 20.16 10.14 10.00
CA GLY A 22 19.06 9.62 10.82
C GLY A 22 17.70 9.57 10.13
N TRP A 23 16.62 9.79 10.87
CA TRP A 23 15.23 9.70 10.40
C TRP A 23 14.74 11.05 9.88
N ASP A 24 13.94 11.04 8.80
CA ASP A 24 13.25 12.25 8.34
C ASP A 24 11.95 12.45 9.13
N GLU A 25 11.94 13.42 10.03
CA GLU A 25 10.82 13.74 10.91
C GLU A 25 9.59 14.29 10.17
N SER A 26 9.74 14.71 8.90
CA SER A 26 8.60 15.10 8.07
C SER A 26 7.69 13.93 7.72
N PHE A 27 8.21 12.70 7.77
CA PHE A 27 7.41 11.49 7.64
C PHE A 27 6.81 11.13 9.00
N MET A 28 5.49 11.00 9.10
CA MET A 28 4.84 10.41 10.29
C MET A 28 4.51 8.93 10.13
N THR A 29 4.43 8.47 8.88
CA THR A 29 4.46 7.04 8.56
C THR A 29 5.33 6.82 7.34
N SER A 30 5.78 5.59 7.11
CA SER A 30 6.74 5.24 6.06
C SER A 30 8.13 5.86 6.23
N GLN A 31 8.46 6.31 7.45
CA GLN A 31 9.80 6.75 7.85
C GLN A 31 10.85 5.67 7.55
N ASP A 32 10.49 4.40 7.77
CA ASP A 32 11.30 3.21 7.52
C ASP A 32 11.61 3.04 6.03
N SER A 33 10.63 3.28 5.17
CA SER A 33 10.83 3.25 3.73
C SER A 33 11.75 4.38 3.27
N ASP A 34 11.60 5.60 3.79
CA ASP A 34 12.50 6.72 3.46
C ASP A 34 13.94 6.43 3.87
N LEU A 35 14.13 6.01 5.14
CA LEU A 35 15.45 5.65 5.67
C LEU A 35 16.10 4.54 4.84
N SER A 36 15.34 3.49 4.54
CA SER A 36 15.85 2.37 3.74
C SER A 36 16.32 2.81 2.35
N MET A 37 15.61 3.74 1.70
CA MET A 37 16.02 4.28 0.40
C MET A 37 17.29 5.10 0.48
N ARG A 38 17.44 5.92 1.52
CA ARG A 38 18.67 6.69 1.72
C ARG A 38 19.87 5.80 2.01
N LEU A 39 19.69 4.75 2.82
CA LEU A 39 20.73 3.75 3.08
C LEU A 39 21.17 3.01 1.80
N VAL A 40 20.21 2.51 1.02
CA VAL A 40 20.52 1.83 -0.25
C VAL A 40 21.21 2.78 -1.23
N LYS A 41 20.76 4.03 -1.32
CA LYS A 41 21.39 5.06 -2.16
C LYS A 41 22.83 5.39 -1.72
N ALA A 42 23.12 5.30 -0.42
CA ALA A 42 24.46 5.47 0.14
C ALA A 42 25.34 4.21 0.03
N GLY A 43 24.86 3.16 -0.65
CA GLY A 43 25.63 1.92 -0.89
C GLY A 43 25.53 0.88 0.22
N TYR A 44 24.71 1.11 1.25
CA TYR A 44 24.45 0.10 2.26
C TYR A 44 23.53 -0.99 1.73
N VAL A 45 23.75 -2.22 2.19
CA VAL A 45 22.89 -3.36 1.87
C VAL A 45 21.97 -3.66 3.04
N LEU A 46 20.67 -3.74 2.77
CA LEU A 46 19.68 -4.12 3.76
C LEU A 46 19.32 -5.60 3.57
N TYR A 47 19.25 -6.35 4.67
CA TYR A 47 18.95 -7.77 4.65
C TYR A 47 17.67 -8.08 5.41
N ARG A 48 16.95 -9.11 4.95
CA ARG A 48 15.87 -9.74 5.71
C ARG A 48 16.30 -11.12 6.19
N HIS A 49 16.10 -11.38 7.48
CA HIS A 49 16.24 -12.73 8.03
C HIS A 49 14.96 -13.54 7.78
N PRO A 50 15.04 -14.78 7.26
CA PRO A 50 13.84 -15.57 6.97
C PRO A 50 13.11 -16.06 8.23
N MET A 51 13.82 -16.26 9.34
CA MET A 51 13.25 -16.79 10.59
C MET A 51 12.57 -15.74 11.48
N LEU A 52 12.57 -14.46 11.10
CA LEU A 52 11.93 -13.44 11.93
C LEU A 52 10.41 -13.55 11.82
N GLU A 53 9.77 -13.93 12.92
CA GLU A 53 8.32 -13.95 13.05
C GLU A 53 7.85 -12.80 13.94
N VAL A 54 6.78 -12.11 13.52
CA VAL A 54 6.18 -11.04 14.30
C VAL A 54 4.67 -11.18 14.29
N SER A 55 4.06 -11.19 15.48
CA SER A 55 2.61 -11.11 15.63
C SER A 55 2.17 -9.66 15.58
N MET A 56 1.34 -9.32 14.59
CA MET A 56 0.77 -7.98 14.44
C MET A 56 -0.73 -8.01 14.71
N HIS A 57 -1.21 -7.06 15.52
CA HIS A 57 -2.63 -6.81 15.66
C HIS A 57 -3.22 -6.20 14.38
N LYS A 58 -4.22 -6.88 13.82
CA LYS A 58 -4.97 -6.43 12.65
C LYS A 58 -6.03 -5.39 13.06
N ARG A 59 -6.59 -4.70 12.07
CA ARG A 59 -7.73 -3.80 12.30
C ARG A 59 -9.00 -4.62 12.44
N ASN A 60 -9.87 -4.22 13.37
CA ASN A 60 -11.06 -4.99 13.73
C ASN A 60 -12.35 -4.38 13.16
N THR A 61 -12.27 -3.22 12.51
CA THR A 61 -13.43 -2.55 11.91
C THR A 61 -13.13 -2.07 10.49
N LEU A 62 -14.16 -2.04 9.64
CA LEU A 62 -14.08 -1.52 8.27
C LEU A 62 -13.70 -0.03 8.24
N LYS A 63 -14.12 0.75 9.24
CA LYS A 63 -13.73 2.17 9.38
C LYS A 63 -12.22 2.32 9.60
N GLN A 64 -11.62 1.50 10.46
CA GLN A 64 -10.17 1.49 10.67
C GLN A 64 -9.45 1.00 9.41
N TRP A 65 -9.98 -0.01 8.72
CA TRP A 65 -9.43 -0.52 7.45
C TRP A 65 -9.39 0.57 6.37
N TRP A 66 -10.48 1.31 6.18
CA TRP A 66 -10.55 2.43 5.24
C TRP A 66 -9.51 3.52 5.56
N LYS A 67 -9.46 3.96 6.82
CA LYS A 67 -8.49 4.97 7.26
C LYS A 67 -7.04 4.49 7.05
N MET A 68 -6.77 3.20 7.29
CA MET A 68 -5.47 2.59 7.05
C MET A 68 -5.09 2.66 5.57
N GLY A 69 -5.98 2.23 4.67
CA GLY A 69 -5.72 2.24 3.23
C GLY A 69 -5.50 3.65 2.69
N HIS A 70 -6.33 4.61 3.10
CA HIS A 70 -6.13 6.03 2.76
C HIS A 70 -4.77 6.55 3.24
N ARG A 71 -4.41 6.28 4.49
CA ARG A 71 -3.10 6.70 5.02
C ARG A 71 -1.95 6.08 4.23
N TYR A 72 -2.05 4.80 3.85
CA TYR A 72 -1.03 4.15 3.03
C TYR A 72 -0.88 4.84 1.68
N GLY A 73 -1.98 5.14 0.98
CA GLY A 73 -1.94 5.92 -0.26
C GLY A 73 -1.30 7.29 -0.07
N PHE A 74 -1.73 8.04 0.96
CA PHE A 74 -1.23 9.37 1.27
C PHE A 74 0.29 9.40 1.44
N TRP A 75 0.82 8.53 2.30
CA TRP A 75 2.26 8.50 2.57
C TRP A 75 3.03 7.83 1.44
N ARG A 76 2.40 6.94 0.67
CA ARG A 76 3.00 6.39 -0.55
C ARG A 76 3.34 7.50 -1.52
N THR A 77 2.45 8.46 -1.75
CA THR A 77 2.74 9.64 -2.59
C THR A 77 3.94 10.42 -2.08
N LYS A 78 4.03 10.70 -0.77
CA LYS A 78 5.18 11.41 -0.20
C LYS A 78 6.50 10.63 -0.41
N VAL A 79 6.47 9.31 -0.25
CA VAL A 79 7.62 8.45 -0.55
C VAL A 79 7.97 8.51 -2.04
N LEU A 80 7.01 8.46 -2.95
CA LEU A 80 7.26 8.48 -4.39
C LEU A 80 7.77 9.83 -4.89
N LEU A 81 7.30 10.94 -4.32
CA LEU A 81 7.82 12.27 -4.63
C LEU A 81 9.31 12.41 -4.23
N LYS A 82 9.70 11.84 -3.09
CA LYS A 82 11.08 11.89 -2.60
C LYS A 82 11.98 10.82 -3.24
N HIS A 83 11.43 9.65 -3.53
CA HIS A 83 12.12 8.48 -4.09
C HIS A 83 11.37 7.92 -5.31
N PRO A 84 11.40 8.58 -6.47
CA PRO A 84 10.61 8.18 -7.65
C PRO A 84 10.92 6.78 -8.17
N THR A 85 12.15 6.30 -7.98
CA THR A 85 12.58 4.93 -8.34
C THR A 85 11.80 3.84 -7.61
N ARG A 86 11.06 4.19 -6.56
CA ARG A 86 10.18 3.27 -5.84
C ARG A 86 8.82 3.07 -6.49
N ALA A 87 8.48 3.83 -7.52
CA ALA A 87 7.19 3.71 -8.19
C ALA A 87 7.01 2.31 -8.77
N LYS A 88 5.82 1.73 -8.52
CA LYS A 88 5.38 0.49 -9.16
C LYS A 88 4.11 0.81 -9.93
N TRP A 89 4.12 0.54 -11.23
CA TRP A 89 3.00 0.88 -12.10
C TRP A 89 1.68 0.21 -11.65
N GLN A 90 1.75 -0.96 -11.02
CA GLN A 90 0.58 -1.67 -10.50
C GLN A 90 -0.19 -0.88 -9.43
N GLU A 91 0.49 0.01 -8.70
CA GLU A 91 -0.15 0.84 -7.66
C GLU A 91 -1.15 1.85 -8.26
N PHE A 92 -1.02 2.14 -9.56
CA PHE A 92 -1.87 3.08 -10.31
C PHE A 92 -2.95 2.38 -11.14
N LEU A 93 -2.95 1.04 -11.20
CA LEU A 93 -3.96 0.26 -11.94
C LEU A 93 -5.41 0.61 -11.57
N PRO A 94 -5.78 0.88 -10.30
CA PRO A 94 -7.14 1.30 -9.97
C PRO A 94 -7.55 2.60 -10.68
N TRP A 95 -6.65 3.58 -10.78
CA TRP A 95 -6.90 4.83 -11.50
C TRP A 95 -6.97 4.61 -13.01
N VAL A 96 -6.07 3.82 -13.57
CA VAL A 96 -6.09 3.47 -15.01
C VAL A 96 -7.40 2.77 -15.36
N GLY A 97 -7.83 1.81 -14.56
CA GLY A 97 -9.11 1.11 -14.73
C GLY A 97 -10.29 2.06 -14.67
N LEU A 98 -10.36 2.92 -13.65
CA LEU A 98 -11.44 3.89 -13.47
C LEU A 98 -11.54 4.87 -14.65
N LEU A 99 -10.42 5.47 -15.06
CA LEU A 99 -10.39 6.45 -16.15
C LEU A 99 -10.72 5.80 -17.50
N SER A 100 -10.23 4.58 -17.75
CA SER A 100 -10.54 3.83 -18.97
C SER A 100 -12.03 3.47 -19.04
N THR A 101 -12.62 3.02 -17.92
CA THR A 101 -14.07 2.78 -17.81
C THR A 101 -14.87 4.04 -18.06
N LEU A 102 -14.49 5.16 -17.45
CA LEU A 102 -15.18 6.44 -17.63
C LEU A 102 -15.10 6.92 -19.09
N MET A 103 -13.95 6.80 -19.72
CA MET A 103 -13.75 7.14 -21.13
C MET A 103 -14.66 6.31 -22.05
N LEU A 104 -14.73 4.99 -21.85
CA LEU A 104 -15.62 4.11 -22.62
C LEU A 104 -17.10 4.46 -22.40
N PHE A 105 -17.48 4.75 -21.15
CA PHE A 105 -18.85 5.11 -20.80
C PHE A 105 -19.29 6.43 -21.45
N VAL A 106 -18.48 7.49 -21.32
CA VAL A 106 -18.75 8.80 -21.93
C VAL A 106 -18.72 8.73 -23.46
N GLY A 107 -17.86 7.87 -24.02
CA GLY A 107 -17.82 7.58 -25.46
C GLY A 107 -18.99 6.74 -25.98
N GLY A 108 -19.96 6.35 -25.14
CA GLY A 108 -21.12 5.55 -25.54
C GLY A 108 -20.79 4.10 -25.92
N SER A 109 -19.59 3.61 -25.60
CA SER A 109 -19.18 2.25 -25.92
C SER A 109 -19.87 1.26 -25.00
N VAL A 110 -20.55 0.26 -25.57
CA VAL A 110 -21.20 -0.83 -24.81
C VAL A 110 -20.23 -1.66 -23.98
N TRP A 111 -18.93 -1.55 -24.21
CA TRP A 111 -17.89 -2.31 -23.50
C TRP A 111 -17.40 -1.65 -22.19
N TYR A 112 -18.01 -0.55 -21.75
CA TYR A 112 -17.59 0.16 -20.52
C TYR A 112 -17.57 -0.74 -19.27
N TRP A 113 -18.42 -1.78 -19.24
CA TRP A 113 -18.54 -2.71 -18.11
C TRP A 113 -17.47 -3.82 -18.09
N THR A 114 -16.66 -3.97 -19.14
CA THR A 114 -15.66 -5.04 -19.24
C THR A 114 -14.60 -4.99 -18.13
N LEU A 115 -13.97 -3.84 -17.92
CA LEU A 115 -12.96 -3.67 -16.86
C LEU A 115 -13.56 -3.80 -15.45
N PRO A 116 -14.72 -3.17 -15.13
CA PRO A 116 -15.39 -3.40 -13.86
C PRO A 116 -15.77 -4.87 -13.63
N ALA A 117 -16.27 -5.57 -14.65
CA ALA A 117 -16.62 -6.98 -14.55
C ALA A 117 -15.39 -7.86 -14.33
N ALA A 118 -14.31 -7.65 -15.09
CA ALA A 118 -13.06 -8.38 -14.92
C ALA A 118 -12.48 -8.17 -13.51
N TYR A 119 -12.49 -6.93 -13.01
CA TYR A 119 -12.08 -6.62 -11.65
C TYR A 119 -12.98 -7.27 -10.61
N GLY A 120 -14.30 -7.21 -10.78
CA GLY A 120 -15.27 -7.88 -9.91
C GLY A 120 -15.05 -9.40 -9.86
N CYS A 121 -14.84 -10.04 -11.00
CA CYS A 121 -14.47 -11.45 -11.09
C CYS A 121 -13.17 -11.75 -10.33
N ALA A 122 -12.14 -10.93 -10.50
CA ALA A 122 -10.86 -11.11 -9.78
C ALA A 122 -11.04 -11.00 -8.26
N LEU A 123 -11.88 -10.07 -7.78
CA LEU A 123 -12.20 -9.95 -6.36
C LEU A 123 -12.92 -11.19 -5.83
N VAL A 124 -13.96 -11.66 -6.54
CA VAL A 124 -14.72 -12.87 -6.16
C VAL A 124 -13.82 -14.11 -6.13
N LEU A 125 -13.00 -14.31 -7.17
CA LEU A 125 -12.03 -15.41 -7.21
C LEU A 125 -11.03 -15.34 -6.05
N SER A 126 -10.60 -14.14 -5.65
CA SER A 126 -9.73 -13.94 -4.47
C SER A 126 -10.44 -14.34 -3.18
N GLY A 127 -11.73 -13.99 -3.04
CA GLY A 127 -12.56 -14.42 -1.90
C GLY A 127 -12.73 -15.93 -1.83
N ILE A 128 -13.07 -16.57 -2.96
CA ILE A 128 -13.18 -18.03 -3.08
C ILE A 128 -11.86 -18.71 -2.72
N GLY A 129 -10.73 -18.22 -3.26
CA GLY A 129 -9.41 -18.75 -2.96
C GLY A 129 -9.04 -18.69 -1.47
N GLU A 130 -9.49 -17.65 -0.76
CA GLU A 130 -9.22 -17.52 0.68
C GLU A 130 -10.08 -18.44 1.54
N VAL A 131 -11.31 -18.78 1.10
CA VAL A 131 -12.16 -19.77 1.78
C VAL A 131 -11.43 -21.11 1.92
N PHE A 132 -10.68 -21.54 0.90
CA PHE A 132 -9.89 -22.77 0.96
C PHE A 132 -8.68 -22.71 1.89
N ARG A 133 -8.14 -21.52 2.17
CA ARG A 133 -7.02 -21.34 3.11
C ARG A 133 -7.47 -21.20 4.56
N LYS A 134 -8.56 -20.47 4.76
CA LYS A 134 -9.15 -20.19 6.08
C LYS A 134 -10.67 -20.33 5.97
N PRO A 135 -11.22 -21.50 6.33
CA PRO A 135 -12.64 -21.78 6.15
C PRO A 135 -13.45 -20.78 6.98
N GLY A 136 -14.29 -20.01 6.28
CA GLY A 136 -15.16 -19.01 6.87
C GLY A 136 -16.01 -18.33 5.79
N PHE A 137 -17.33 -18.36 5.94
CA PHE A 137 -18.24 -17.74 4.97
C PHE A 137 -18.05 -16.23 4.87
N SER A 138 -17.55 -15.60 5.94
CA SER A 138 -17.16 -14.19 5.95
C SER A 138 -16.07 -13.86 4.94
N SER A 139 -15.20 -14.81 4.56
CA SER A 139 -14.14 -14.59 3.57
C SER A 139 -14.70 -14.37 2.16
N LEU A 140 -15.84 -15.00 1.83
CA LEU A 140 -16.46 -14.91 0.51
C LEU A 140 -16.86 -13.48 0.14
N LEU A 141 -17.39 -12.73 1.12
CA LEU A 141 -17.81 -11.32 0.93
C LEU A 141 -16.81 -10.33 1.51
N GLY A 142 -16.19 -10.67 2.64
CA GLY A 142 -15.27 -9.81 3.37
C GLY A 142 -13.97 -9.55 2.62
N VAL A 143 -13.41 -10.55 1.93
CA VAL A 143 -12.18 -10.35 1.14
C VAL A 143 -12.42 -9.42 -0.05
N PRO A 144 -13.43 -9.67 -0.93
CA PRO A 144 -13.78 -8.72 -1.99
C PRO A 144 -14.03 -7.31 -1.47
N LEU A 145 -14.81 -7.16 -0.40
CA LEU A 145 -15.14 -5.87 0.20
C LEU A 145 -13.89 -5.15 0.72
N CYS A 146 -13.04 -5.83 1.50
CA CYS A 146 -11.82 -5.24 2.03
C CYS A 146 -10.83 -4.86 0.94
N LEU A 147 -10.69 -5.67 -0.12
CA LEU A 147 -9.85 -5.34 -1.27
C LEU A 147 -10.37 -4.14 -2.05
N LEU A 148 -11.68 -4.07 -2.29
CA LEU A 148 -12.32 -2.90 -2.91
C LEU A 148 -12.08 -1.64 -2.08
N MET A 149 -12.32 -1.71 -0.77
CA MET A 149 -12.07 -0.61 0.16
C MET A 149 -10.59 -0.21 0.17
N LEU A 150 -9.67 -1.18 0.13
CA LEU A 150 -8.23 -0.91 0.10
C LEU A 150 -7.85 -0.17 -1.19
N HIS A 151 -8.24 -0.68 -2.36
CA HIS A 151 -7.93 -0.03 -3.64
C HIS A 151 -8.53 1.37 -3.73
N ALA A 152 -9.79 1.55 -3.33
CA ALA A 152 -10.45 2.85 -3.35
C ALA A 152 -9.79 3.84 -2.36
N SER A 153 -9.64 3.46 -1.10
CA SER A 153 -9.06 4.34 -0.08
C SER A 153 -7.60 4.66 -0.37
N PHE A 154 -6.79 3.68 -0.79
CA PHE A 154 -5.40 3.90 -1.21
C PHE A 154 -5.31 4.86 -2.39
N SER A 155 -6.15 4.67 -3.42
CA SER A 155 -6.17 5.54 -4.61
C SER A 155 -6.53 6.98 -4.25
N LEU A 156 -7.54 7.18 -3.41
CA LEU A 156 -7.89 8.51 -2.86
C LEU A 156 -6.74 9.10 -2.05
N GLY A 157 -6.11 8.28 -1.22
CA GLY A 157 -4.93 8.66 -0.45
C GLY A 157 -3.78 9.13 -1.35
N LEU A 158 -3.53 8.48 -2.49
CA LEU A 158 -2.47 8.89 -3.41
C LEU A 158 -2.67 10.34 -3.89
N ILE A 159 -3.88 10.68 -4.33
CA ILE A 159 -4.22 12.05 -4.75
C ILE A 159 -4.08 13.00 -3.57
N ASP A 160 -4.59 12.60 -2.41
CA ASP A 160 -4.54 13.43 -1.23
C ASP A 160 -3.12 13.79 -0.79
N GLY A 161 -2.21 12.84 -0.92
CA GLY A 161 -0.79 13.00 -0.66
C GLY A 161 -0.11 14.05 -1.55
N LEU A 162 -0.71 14.47 -2.66
CA LEU A 162 -0.19 15.56 -3.49
C LEU A 162 -0.52 16.93 -2.90
N VAL A 163 -1.67 17.07 -2.24
CA VAL A 163 -2.25 18.37 -1.86
C VAL A 163 -2.05 18.68 -0.39
N ARG A 164 -2.26 17.70 0.50
CA ARG A 164 -2.26 17.92 1.95
C ARG A 164 -0.89 17.68 2.59
N LYS A 165 -0.64 18.37 3.72
CA LYS A 165 0.43 18.03 4.66
C LYS A 165 0.04 16.80 5.48
N GLY A 166 1.03 16.00 5.88
CA GLY A 166 0.80 14.81 6.69
C GLY A 166 0.15 15.14 8.02
N ARG A 167 -0.56 14.15 8.60
CA ARG A 167 -1.09 14.21 9.97
C ARG A 167 -0.84 12.87 10.69
N PRO A 168 -0.84 12.86 12.04
CA PRO A 168 -0.72 11.62 12.81
C PRO A 168 -1.85 10.63 12.51
N SER A 169 -1.55 9.37 12.78
CA SER A 169 -2.44 8.23 12.56
C SER A 169 -3.64 8.21 13.52
N SER A 170 -4.87 8.06 13.01
CA SER A 170 -6.10 7.93 13.82
C SER A 170 -6.89 6.63 13.59
N ASP A 171 -6.30 5.62 12.94
CA ASP A 171 -6.92 4.31 12.63
C ASP A 171 -6.51 3.21 13.63
N ARG A 172 -5.67 3.56 14.61
CA ARG A 172 -5.20 2.67 15.70
C ARG A 172 -5.77 3.05 17.07
N ALA A 173 -6.51 4.17 17.12
CA ALA A 173 -7.31 4.57 18.26
C ALA A 173 -8.67 3.86 18.26
#